data_AF-A0A932XP46-F1
#
_entry.id   AF-A0A932XP46-F1
#
_cell.length_a   1.000
_cell.length_b   1.000
_cell.length_c   1.000
_cell.angle_alpha   90.00
_cell.angle_beta   90.00
_cell.angle_gamma   90.00
#
_symmetry.space_group_name_H-M   'P 1'
#
loop_
_entity.id
_entity.type
_entity.pdbx_description
1 polymer ?
#
loop_
_entity_poly.entity_id
_entity_poly.type
_entity_poly.pdbx_seq_one_letter_code
_entity_poly.pdbx_strand_id
1 'polypeptide(L)'
;MCRPTGRHCSHKQACGRSINRSGVSYATGVEEEAHVIRSFKDVDLAFLKVKRPARQVIPLGNEQALKVGQDVFTVGNPISIGLTLTRGTISALGRLVEGVSYIQIAAALNPGNSGGPLCDMSGQAVGIITLKFQVDPMTGDPVEGIAFALPATIITSRLAKLPEIRDMKDQIYCPICGEINLKVKYCVTCGVELAYFHNAEQPRPEKITEVAACPVCHTPRQIGKNYCLKCGASLLQKG
;
A
#
# COMPACT_ATOMS: atom_id res chain seq x y z
N MET A 1 6.97 8.82 -6.34
CA MET A 1 5.69 8.13 -6.56
C MET A 1 5.90 6.79 -7.25
N CYS A 2 5.78 5.68 -6.53
CA CYS A 2 6.02 4.36 -7.10
C CYS A 2 5.19 3.93 -8.32
N ARG A 3 5.83 3.74 -9.49
CA ARG A 3 5.41 2.77 -10.52
C ARG A 3 6.46 1.67 -10.69
N PRO A 4 5.97 0.43 -10.75
CA PRO A 4 6.27 -0.39 -11.92
C PRO A 4 4.98 -0.96 -12.53
N THR A 5 4.91 -0.98 -13.86
CA THR A 5 4.03 -1.85 -14.67
C THR A 5 2.63 -2.16 -14.10
N GLY A 6 1.74 -1.17 -14.12
CA GLY A 6 0.30 -1.41 -14.11
C GLY A 6 -0.40 -1.68 -12.77
N ARG A 7 0.25 -1.58 -11.60
CA ARG A 7 -0.43 -1.50 -10.29
C ARG A 7 0.35 -0.61 -9.29
N HIS A 8 -0.29 0.49 -8.90
CA HIS A 8 0.25 1.60 -8.10
C HIS A 8 0.53 1.17 -6.65
N CYS A 9 1.70 1.48 -6.08
CA CYS A 9 2.08 1.01 -4.73
C CYS A 9 2.48 2.12 -3.74
N SER A 10 1.64 2.34 -2.73
CA SER A 10 1.99 2.92 -1.42
C SER A 10 1.32 2.16 -0.26
N HIS A 11 0.52 1.14 -0.59
CA HIS A 11 -0.42 0.43 0.26
C HIS A 11 -0.03 -1.05 0.36
N LYS A 12 -0.39 -1.72 1.47
CA LYS A 12 -0.08 -3.14 1.70
C LYS A 12 -0.56 -4.06 0.57
N GLN A 13 -1.78 -3.85 0.07
CA GLN A 13 -2.40 -4.67 -0.98
C GLN A 13 -1.62 -4.65 -2.31
N ALA A 14 -0.76 -3.65 -2.49
CA ALA A 14 0.06 -3.48 -3.67
C ALA A 14 1.52 -3.98 -3.45
N CYS A 15 2.10 -3.80 -2.26
CA CYS A 15 3.38 -4.43 -1.85
C CYS A 15 3.27 -5.93 -1.47
N GLY A 16 2.05 -6.47 -1.30
CA GLY A 16 1.80 -7.81 -0.79
C GLY A 16 2.04 -8.97 -1.76
N ARG A 17 2.50 -8.71 -2.99
CA ARG A 17 2.94 -9.76 -3.93
C ARG A 17 4.47 -9.77 -3.97
N SER A 18 5.08 -10.73 -3.28
CA SER A 18 6.40 -11.33 -3.51
C SER A 18 7.62 -10.48 -3.89
N ILE A 19 7.64 -9.16 -3.69
CA ILE A 19 8.76 -8.35 -4.16
C ILE A 19 9.22 -7.43 -3.03
N ASN A 20 10.43 -7.65 -2.51
CA ASN A 20 11.17 -6.74 -1.62
C ASN A 20 11.51 -5.37 -2.26
N ARG A 21 11.03 -5.14 -3.50
CA ARG A 21 11.38 -4.03 -4.38
C ARG A 21 10.10 -3.46 -4.97
N SER A 22 9.99 -2.14 -4.94
CA SER A 22 8.94 -1.35 -5.57
C SER A 22 9.61 -0.29 -6.43
N GLY A 23 9.15 -0.05 -7.67
CA GLY A 23 9.67 1.07 -8.45
C GLY A 23 9.03 2.38 -8.00
N VAL A 24 9.81 3.45 -7.78
CA VAL A 24 9.54 4.88 -7.52
C VAL A 24 9.69 5.68 -8.81
N SER A 25 8.62 6.31 -9.31
CA SER A 25 8.64 7.34 -10.35
C SER A 25 8.53 8.74 -9.74
N TYR A 26 9.47 9.62 -10.04
CA TYR A 26 9.45 11.01 -9.58
C TYR A 26 8.59 11.88 -10.53
N ALA A 27 8.20 13.07 -10.08
CA ALA A 27 7.49 14.04 -10.93
C ALA A 27 8.30 14.45 -12.17
N THR A 28 9.63 14.31 -12.11
CA THR A 28 10.56 14.50 -13.23
C THR A 28 10.50 13.40 -14.30
N GLY A 29 9.68 12.36 -14.11
CA GLY A 29 9.61 11.18 -14.97
C GLY A 29 10.71 10.15 -14.74
N VAL A 30 11.68 10.45 -13.87
CA VAL A 30 12.74 9.51 -13.50
C VAL A 30 12.14 8.34 -12.70
N GLU A 31 12.51 7.11 -13.05
CA GLU A 31 12.16 5.93 -12.29
C GLU A 31 13.37 5.38 -11.50
N GLU A 32 13.10 4.74 -10.37
CA GLU A 32 14.11 4.18 -9.48
C GLU A 32 13.56 3.03 -8.67
N GLU A 33 14.40 2.05 -8.35
CA GLU A 33 14.05 0.99 -7.43
C GLU A 33 14.09 1.47 -5.96
N ALA A 34 13.04 1.13 -5.21
CA ALA A 34 12.93 1.34 -3.78
C ALA A 34 12.74 0.03 -3.04
N HIS A 35 13.26 -0.02 -1.82
CA HIS A 35 13.18 -1.18 -0.95
C HIS A 35 12.32 -0.87 0.27
N VAL A 36 11.49 -1.81 0.70
CA VAL A 36 10.67 -1.64 1.91
C VAL A 36 11.57 -1.69 3.14
N ILE A 37 11.58 -0.63 3.96
CA ILE A 37 12.31 -0.54 5.25
C ILE A 37 11.44 -1.03 6.41
N ARG A 38 10.12 -0.80 6.36
CA ARG A 38 9.16 -1.34 7.33
C ARG A 38 7.75 -1.11 6.83
N SER A 39 6.83 -1.99 7.21
CA SER A 39 5.40 -1.71 7.10
C SER A 39 4.70 -1.84 8.46
N PHE A 40 3.64 -1.06 8.64
CA PHE A 40 2.79 -1.01 9.81
C PHE A 40 1.37 -1.30 9.36
N LYS A 41 0.94 -2.56 9.54
CA LYS A 41 -0.33 -3.08 9.02
C LYS A 41 -1.54 -2.44 9.67
N ASP A 42 -1.43 -2.08 10.94
CA ASP A 42 -2.47 -1.47 11.77
C ASP A 42 -2.90 -0.09 11.29
N VAL A 43 -2.02 0.63 10.60
CA VAL A 43 -2.26 2.00 10.10
C VAL A 43 -2.04 2.14 8.59
N ASP A 44 -1.87 1.01 7.90
CA ASP A 44 -1.63 0.96 6.46
C ASP A 44 -0.51 1.92 5.98
N LEU A 45 0.65 1.81 6.63
CA LEU A 45 1.81 2.65 6.36
C LEU A 45 3.03 1.80 5.98
N ALA A 46 3.79 2.23 4.98
CA ALA A 46 5.07 1.64 4.63
C ALA A 46 6.15 2.71 4.43
N PHE A 47 7.33 2.46 4.98
CA PHE A 47 8.52 3.27 4.75
C PHE A 47 9.40 2.59 3.70
N LEU A 48 9.81 3.36 2.69
CA LEU A 48 10.62 2.88 1.58
C LEU A 48 11.97 3.61 1.53
N LYS A 49 13.03 2.90 1.14
CA LYS A 49 14.36 3.44 0.87
C LYS A 49 14.58 3.50 -0.64
N VAL A 50 14.95 4.66 -1.15
CA VAL A 50 15.50 4.85 -2.51
C VAL A 50 17.02 4.97 -2.44
N LYS A 51 17.72 4.64 -3.53
CA LYS A 51 19.20 4.70 -3.59
C LYS A 51 19.68 6.15 -3.63
N ARG A 52 19.01 6.99 -4.41
CA ARG A 52 19.29 8.43 -4.49
C ARG A 52 18.53 9.17 -3.41
N PRO A 53 19.20 10.00 -2.60
CA PRO A 53 18.51 10.84 -1.64
C PRO A 53 17.55 11.80 -2.38
N ALA A 54 16.37 12.03 -1.78
CA ALA A 54 15.40 12.97 -2.32
C ALA A 54 16.03 14.38 -2.35
N ARG A 55 15.95 15.06 -3.49
CA ARG A 55 16.46 16.43 -3.65
C ARG A 55 15.57 17.48 -2.99
N GLN A 56 14.30 17.16 -2.80
CA GLN A 56 13.31 18.00 -2.14
C GLN A 56 12.47 17.12 -1.23
N VAL A 57 12.30 17.56 0.01
CA VAL A 57 11.50 16.87 1.03
C VAL A 57 10.35 17.81 1.39
N ILE A 58 9.14 17.28 1.43
CA ILE A 58 7.97 18.05 1.87
C ILE A 58 8.11 18.35 3.37
N PRO A 59 7.98 19.62 3.81
CA PRO A 59 7.99 19.92 5.23
C PRO A 59 6.78 19.29 5.91
N LEU A 60 6.95 18.82 7.14
CA LEU A 60 5.84 18.36 7.97
C LEU A 60 5.16 19.55 8.62
N GLY A 61 3.84 19.62 8.48
CA GLY A 61 2.99 20.62 9.12
C GLY A 61 2.49 20.13 10.48
N ASN A 62 1.94 21.04 11.27
CA ASN A 62 1.27 20.71 12.53
C ASN A 62 -0.21 20.40 12.26
N GLU A 63 -0.57 19.12 12.27
CA GLU A 63 -1.96 18.73 12.03
C GLU A 63 -2.90 19.06 13.21
N GLN A 64 -2.37 19.32 14.40
CA GLN A 64 -3.18 19.72 15.56
C GLN A 64 -3.71 21.16 15.44
N ALA A 65 -3.10 21.98 14.57
CA ALA A 65 -3.55 23.34 14.28
C ALA A 65 -4.69 23.36 13.24
N LEU A 66 -5.02 22.23 12.63
CA LEU A 66 -6.08 22.12 11.64
C LEU A 66 -7.45 22.40 12.24
N LYS A 67 -8.36 22.91 11.41
CA LYS A 67 -9.75 23.15 11.77
C LYS A 67 -10.70 22.48 10.78
N VAL A 68 -11.85 22.05 11.27
CA VAL A 68 -12.95 21.61 10.40
C VAL A 68 -13.37 22.79 9.50
N GLY A 69 -13.61 22.51 8.22
CA GLY A 69 -13.87 23.52 7.18
C GLY A 69 -12.61 24.11 6.56
N GLN A 70 -11.41 23.82 7.08
CA GLN A 70 -10.17 24.29 6.49
C GLN A 70 -9.89 23.61 5.14
N ASP A 71 -9.42 24.41 4.18
CA ASP A 71 -8.94 23.92 2.89
C ASP A 71 -7.63 23.15 3.01
N VAL A 72 -7.55 22.09 2.23
CA VAL A 72 -6.39 21.21 2.11
C VAL A 72 -6.26 20.73 0.67
N PHE A 73 -5.10 20.21 0.30
CA PHE A 73 -4.93 19.57 -1.00
C PHE A 73 -4.06 18.32 -0.90
N THR A 74 -4.22 17.43 -1.86
CA THR A 74 -3.34 16.27 -2.04
C THR A 74 -2.77 16.28 -3.44
N VAL A 75 -1.58 15.70 -3.59
CA VAL A 75 -0.96 15.46 -4.89
C VAL A 75 -0.77 13.97 -5.06
N GLY A 76 -1.34 13.42 -6.13
CA GLY A 76 -1.35 11.99 -6.42
C GLY A 76 -1.14 11.70 -7.91
N ASN A 77 -1.16 10.42 -8.26
CA ASN A 77 -1.25 9.98 -9.65
C ASN A 77 -2.53 9.15 -9.84
N PRO A 78 -3.71 9.79 -9.77
CA PRO A 78 -4.98 9.09 -9.86
C PRO A 78 -5.07 8.35 -11.20
N ILE A 79 -5.50 7.08 -11.19
CA ILE A 79 -5.75 6.28 -12.39
C ILE A 79 -4.52 6.17 -13.34
N SER A 80 -3.32 6.54 -12.86
CA SER A 80 -2.08 6.51 -13.66
C SER A 80 -2.09 7.45 -14.88
N ILE A 81 -2.89 8.51 -14.86
CA ILE A 81 -2.96 9.47 -15.98
C ILE A 81 -2.00 10.67 -15.83
N GLY A 82 -1.30 10.78 -14.70
CA GLY A 82 -0.34 11.85 -14.44
C GLY A 82 -0.51 12.46 -13.05
N LEU A 83 0.46 13.30 -12.68
CA LEU A 83 0.44 14.02 -11.41
C LEU A 83 -0.76 14.96 -11.36
N THR A 84 -1.63 14.78 -10.38
CA THR A 84 -2.85 15.57 -10.20
C THR A 84 -2.87 16.18 -8.82
N LEU A 85 -3.23 17.46 -8.75
CA LEU A 85 -3.58 18.14 -7.51
C LEU A 85 -5.09 18.04 -7.29
N THR A 86 -5.51 17.58 -6.12
CA THR A 86 -6.92 17.53 -5.72
C THR A 86 -7.09 18.35 -4.45
N ARG A 87 -7.92 19.40 -4.51
CA ARG A 87 -8.32 20.17 -3.34
C ARG A 87 -9.48 19.50 -2.61
N GLY A 88 -9.54 19.70 -1.31
CA GLY A 88 -10.65 19.27 -0.47
C GLY A 88 -10.76 20.14 0.78
N THR A 89 -11.67 19.74 1.65
CA THR A 89 -11.89 20.40 2.95
C THR A 89 -11.83 19.38 4.08
N ILE A 90 -11.39 19.81 5.25
CA ILE A 90 -11.43 18.98 6.45
C ILE A 90 -12.87 18.86 6.92
N SER A 91 -13.42 17.65 6.88
CA SER A 91 -14.79 17.36 7.33
C SER A 91 -14.83 17.01 8.81
N ALA A 92 -13.82 16.30 9.32
CA ALA A 92 -13.71 15.98 10.73
C ALA A 92 -12.25 15.70 11.12
N LEU A 93 -11.92 15.97 12.38
CA LEU A 93 -10.64 15.62 13.00
C LEU A 93 -10.89 14.53 14.05
N GLY A 94 -9.91 13.66 14.27
CA GLY A 94 -10.00 12.66 15.32
C GLY A 94 -10.98 11.50 15.05
N ARG A 95 -11.32 11.24 13.77
CA ARG A 95 -12.31 10.21 13.44
C ARG A 95 -11.70 8.82 13.68
N LEU A 96 -12.30 8.06 14.59
CA LEU A 96 -11.85 6.70 14.87
C LEU A 96 -12.34 5.74 13.78
N VAL A 97 -11.40 5.04 13.14
CA VAL A 97 -11.63 3.93 12.21
C VAL A 97 -10.74 2.79 12.67
N GLU A 98 -11.35 1.66 13.02
CA GLU A 98 -10.64 0.46 13.55
C GLU A 98 -9.68 0.78 14.71
N GLY A 99 -10.05 1.74 15.57
CA GLY A 99 -9.25 2.15 16.73
C GLY A 99 -8.11 3.12 16.43
N VAL A 100 -7.95 3.56 15.17
CA VAL A 100 -6.96 4.56 14.76
C VAL A 100 -7.68 5.88 14.46
N SER A 101 -7.08 6.98 14.92
CA SER A 101 -7.60 8.34 14.72
C SER A 101 -7.12 8.92 13.38
N TYR A 102 -8.06 9.28 12.51
CA TYR A 102 -7.82 9.83 11.18
C TYR A 102 -8.32 11.28 11.04
N ILE A 103 -7.75 11.98 10.05
CA ILE A 103 -8.30 13.23 9.52
C ILE A 103 -9.27 12.85 8.40
N GLN A 104 -10.55 13.21 8.53
CA GLN A 104 -11.54 13.00 7.48
C GLN A 104 -11.59 14.23 6.57
N ILE A 105 -11.56 14.01 5.27
CA ILE A 105 -11.66 15.06 4.26
C ILE A 105 -12.76 14.77 3.26
N ALA A 106 -13.36 15.86 2.76
CA ALA A 106 -14.22 15.86 1.59
C ALA A 106 -13.42 16.28 0.37
N ALA A 107 -13.09 15.31 -0.48
CA ALA A 107 -12.32 15.49 -1.70
C ALA A 107 -12.66 14.41 -2.74
N ALA A 108 -12.57 14.76 -4.02
CA ALA A 108 -12.79 13.83 -5.13
C ALA A 108 -11.57 12.91 -5.34
N LEU A 109 -11.34 11.99 -4.39
CA LEU A 109 -10.20 11.09 -4.44
C LEU A 109 -10.49 9.81 -5.23
N ASN A 110 -9.59 9.52 -6.17
CA ASN A 110 -9.55 8.28 -6.92
C ASN A 110 -8.35 7.40 -6.51
N PRO A 111 -8.40 6.08 -6.79
CA PRO A 111 -7.23 5.21 -6.65
C PRO A 111 -6.01 5.82 -7.32
N GLY A 112 -4.88 5.88 -6.60
CA GLY A 112 -3.67 6.60 -7.00
C GLY A 112 -3.41 7.90 -6.23
N ASN A 113 -4.38 8.39 -5.44
CA ASN A 113 -4.11 9.39 -4.39
C ASN A 113 -3.63 8.76 -3.07
N SER A 114 -3.94 7.47 -2.82
CA SER A 114 -3.44 6.74 -1.65
C SER A 114 -1.91 6.77 -1.58
N GLY A 115 -1.37 7.07 -0.41
CA GLY A 115 0.04 7.33 -0.15
C GLY A 115 0.55 8.71 -0.57
N GLY A 116 -0.30 9.55 -1.17
CA GLY A 116 0.00 10.96 -1.40
C GLY A 116 -0.10 11.77 -0.10
N PRO A 117 0.65 12.88 0.01
CA PRO A 117 0.57 13.75 1.17
C PRO A 117 -0.75 14.52 1.17
N LEU A 118 -1.40 14.60 2.34
CA LEU A 118 -2.39 15.62 2.62
C LEU A 118 -1.66 16.87 3.09
N CYS A 119 -1.81 17.97 2.37
CA CYS A 119 -1.12 19.23 2.62
C CYS A 119 -2.08 20.32 3.10
N ASP A 120 -1.61 21.16 4.02
CA ASP A 120 -2.23 22.46 4.27
C ASP A 120 -1.97 23.42 3.09
N MET A 121 -2.65 24.57 3.10
CA MET A 121 -2.48 25.58 2.04
C MET A 121 -1.12 26.29 2.06
N SER A 122 -0.27 26.04 3.06
CA SER A 122 1.13 26.47 3.10
C SER A 122 2.08 25.45 2.46
N GLY A 123 1.55 24.32 1.97
CA GLY A 123 2.33 23.27 1.32
C GLY A 123 3.03 22.31 2.28
N GLN A 124 2.65 22.31 3.56
CA GLN A 124 3.20 21.40 4.57
C GLN A 124 2.32 20.15 4.68
N ALA A 125 2.96 18.98 4.74
CA ALA A 125 2.27 17.71 4.88
C ALA A 125 1.74 17.55 6.32
N VAL A 126 0.42 17.52 6.46
CA VAL A 126 -0.28 17.30 7.74
C VAL A 126 -0.79 15.85 7.88
N GLY A 127 -0.67 15.05 6.83
CA GLY A 127 -0.96 13.62 6.86
C GLY A 127 -0.67 12.92 5.54
N ILE A 128 -1.08 11.65 5.43
CA ILE A 128 -0.99 10.83 4.21
C ILE A 128 -2.38 10.25 3.92
N ILE A 129 -2.86 10.39 2.68
CA ILE A 129 -4.11 9.76 2.24
C ILE A 129 -3.97 8.23 2.32
N THR A 130 -4.83 7.55 3.06
CA THR A 130 -4.77 6.08 3.18
C THR A 130 -5.94 5.43 2.46
N LEU A 131 -7.16 5.74 2.90
CA LEU A 131 -8.37 5.05 2.48
C LEU A 131 -9.52 6.02 2.16
N LYS A 132 -10.48 5.54 1.38
CA LYS A 132 -11.75 6.21 1.12
C LYS A 132 -12.89 5.23 1.32
N PHE A 133 -14.02 5.71 1.80
CA PHE A 133 -15.23 4.91 1.78
C PHE A 133 -15.92 5.08 0.43
N GLN A 134 -16.31 3.94 -0.15
CA GLN A 134 -17.10 3.88 -1.38
C GLN A 134 -18.50 3.33 -1.12
N VAL A 135 -18.67 2.69 0.04
CA VAL A 135 -19.93 2.16 0.55
C VAL A 135 -20.06 2.53 2.02
N ASP A 136 -21.27 2.83 2.46
CA ASP A 136 -21.59 2.99 3.87
C ASP A 136 -21.43 1.63 4.57
N PRO A 137 -20.62 1.52 5.64
CA PRO A 137 -20.41 0.24 6.33
C PRO A 137 -21.67 -0.33 7.00
N MET A 138 -22.67 0.50 7.30
CA MET A 138 -23.89 0.12 7.99
C MET A 138 -25.02 -0.21 7.02
N THR A 139 -25.20 0.60 5.97
CA THR A 139 -26.33 0.42 5.02
C THR A 139 -25.92 -0.32 3.75
N GLY A 140 -24.63 -0.31 3.40
CA GLY A 140 -24.13 -0.84 2.13
C GLY A 140 -24.35 0.10 0.94
N ASP A 141 -24.95 1.28 1.15
CA ASP A 141 -25.24 2.23 0.09
C ASP A 141 -23.96 2.88 -0.43
N PRO A 142 -23.87 3.21 -1.74
CA PRO A 142 -22.74 3.94 -2.28
C PRO A 142 -22.57 5.29 -1.56
N VAL A 143 -21.34 5.60 -1.17
CA VAL A 143 -20.98 6.92 -0.62
C VAL A 143 -19.81 7.52 -1.39
N GLU A 144 -19.83 8.83 -1.53
CA GLU A 144 -18.78 9.60 -2.19
C GLU A 144 -18.29 10.73 -1.29
N GLY A 145 -17.08 11.22 -1.56
CA GLY A 145 -16.54 12.38 -0.85
C GLY A 145 -16.15 12.12 0.60
N ILE A 146 -15.98 10.86 1.03
CA ILE A 146 -15.48 10.52 2.37
C ILE A 146 -14.11 9.85 2.22
N ALA A 147 -13.06 10.59 2.54
CA ALA A 147 -11.69 10.10 2.53
C ALA A 147 -11.00 10.36 3.86
N PHE A 148 -9.95 9.59 4.13
CA PHE A 148 -9.21 9.63 5.38
C PHE A 148 -7.71 9.75 5.13
N ALA A 149 -7.09 10.60 5.95
CA ALA A 149 -5.66 10.75 6.00
C ALA A 149 -5.12 10.36 7.37
N LEU A 150 -4.03 9.59 7.38
CA LEU A 150 -3.28 9.28 8.59
C LEU A 150 -2.53 10.53 9.05
N PRO A 151 -2.70 10.99 10.30
CA PRO A 151 -2.01 12.17 10.85
C PRO A 151 -0.48 12.11 10.77
N ALA A 152 0.16 13.26 10.54
CA ALA A 152 1.61 13.41 10.54
C ALA A 152 2.27 12.94 11.86
N THR A 153 1.62 13.13 13.01
CA THR A 153 2.10 12.61 14.30
C THR A 153 2.17 11.08 14.37
N ILE A 154 1.21 10.37 13.76
CA ILE A 154 1.28 8.91 13.71
C ILE A 154 2.45 8.47 12.81
N ILE A 155 2.61 9.15 11.67
CA ILE A 155 3.70 8.86 10.72
C ILE A 155 5.06 9.05 11.40
N THR A 156 5.27 10.18 12.09
CA THR A 156 6.51 10.47 12.81
C THR A 156 6.74 9.52 13.98
N SER A 157 5.70 9.16 14.74
CA SER A 157 5.76 8.14 15.79
C SER A 157 6.20 6.77 15.25
N ARG A 158 5.71 6.38 14.05
CA ARG A 158 6.11 5.13 13.39
C ARG A 158 7.51 5.21 12.79
N LEU A 159 7.90 6.38 12.26
CA LEU A 159 9.24 6.65 11.75
C LEU A 159 10.31 6.48 12.85
N ALA A 160 10.03 6.94 14.08
CA ALA A 160 10.91 6.77 15.22
C ALA A 160 11.14 5.29 15.62
N LYS A 161 10.29 4.37 15.17
CA LYS A 161 10.41 2.91 15.40
C LYS A 161 11.15 2.19 14.26
N LEU A 162 11.66 2.90 13.26
CA LEU A 162 12.46 2.26 12.23
C LEU A 162 13.79 1.77 12.84
N PRO A 163 14.25 0.58 12.46
CA PRO A 163 15.59 0.14 12.82
C PRO A 163 16.63 1.08 12.21
N GLU A 164 17.83 1.16 12.82
CA GLU A 164 18.97 1.78 12.15
C GLU A 164 19.13 1.15 10.76
N ILE A 165 19.17 1.97 9.72
CA ILE A 165 19.29 1.52 8.33
C ILE A 165 20.74 1.06 8.12
N ARG A 166 21.08 -0.15 8.60
CA ARG A 166 22.31 -0.86 8.26
C ARG A 166 22.02 -1.84 7.11
N ASP A 167 23.02 -2.05 6.27
CA ASP A 167 23.00 -2.79 4.99
C ASP A 167 21.74 -3.64 4.70
N MET A 168 20.90 -3.14 3.78
CA MET A 168 19.61 -3.76 3.41
C MET A 168 19.75 -5.06 2.60
N LYS A 169 20.96 -5.47 2.22
CA LYS A 169 21.20 -6.61 1.32
C LYS A 169 20.71 -7.95 1.87
N ASP A 170 20.59 -8.05 3.20
CA ASP A 170 20.24 -9.28 3.91
C ASP A 170 18.84 -9.24 4.55
N GLN A 171 18.07 -8.18 4.27
CA GLN A 171 16.73 -7.97 4.84
C GLN A 171 15.65 -8.69 4.02
N ILE A 172 14.74 -9.32 4.74
CA ILE A 172 13.65 -10.15 4.26
C ILE A 172 12.34 -9.60 4.77
N TYR A 173 11.50 -9.09 3.87
CA TYR A 173 10.17 -8.61 4.22
C TYR A 173 9.20 -9.78 4.39
N CYS A 174 8.53 -9.86 5.55
CA CYS A 174 7.42 -10.78 5.75
C CYS A 174 6.11 -10.19 5.17
N PRO A 175 5.51 -10.79 4.12
CA PRO A 175 4.28 -10.24 3.52
C PRO A 175 3.03 -10.39 4.40
N ILE A 176 3.11 -11.26 5.42
CA ILE A 176 1.98 -11.58 6.31
C ILE A 176 1.84 -10.53 7.41
N CYS A 177 2.90 -10.31 8.18
CA CYS A 177 2.89 -9.44 9.35
C CYS A 177 3.65 -8.11 9.16
N GLY A 178 4.47 -7.98 8.13
CA GLY A 178 5.26 -6.77 7.86
C GLY A 178 6.61 -6.71 8.57
N GLU A 179 6.99 -7.76 9.32
CA GLU A 179 8.28 -7.83 10.00
C GLU A 179 9.45 -7.89 9.00
N ILE A 180 10.54 -7.19 9.31
CA ILE A 180 11.80 -7.37 8.60
C ILE A 180 12.67 -8.38 9.34
N ASN A 181 13.14 -9.34 8.56
CA ASN A 181 13.88 -10.49 9.00
C ASN A 181 15.28 -10.44 8.39
N LEU A 182 16.31 -10.95 9.07
CA LEU A 182 17.69 -10.93 8.56
C LEU A 182 18.13 -12.36 8.24
N LYS A 183 18.23 -12.72 6.95
CA LYS A 183 18.73 -14.03 6.50
C LYS A 183 18.12 -15.25 7.24
N VAL A 184 16.85 -15.18 7.62
CA VAL A 184 16.14 -16.30 8.28
C VAL A 184 15.13 -16.96 7.34
N LYS A 185 14.98 -18.28 7.50
CA LYS A 185 14.02 -19.07 6.73
C LYS A 185 12.56 -18.79 7.12
N TYR A 186 12.32 -18.42 8.38
CA TYR A 186 10.99 -18.17 8.93
C TYR A 186 10.92 -16.79 9.56
N CYS A 187 9.74 -16.16 9.50
CA CYS A 187 9.50 -14.88 10.14
C CYS A 187 9.61 -15.02 11.66
N VAL A 188 10.45 -14.21 12.30
CA VAL A 188 10.63 -14.23 13.76
C VAL A 188 9.38 -13.81 14.53
N THR A 189 8.49 -13.04 13.89
CA THR A 189 7.25 -12.55 14.51
C THR A 189 6.06 -13.46 14.28
N CYS A 190 5.89 -14.03 13.09
CA CYS A 190 4.68 -14.80 12.75
C CYS A 190 4.92 -16.22 12.25
N GLY A 191 6.17 -16.68 12.19
CA GLY A 191 6.53 -18.07 11.85
C GLY A 191 6.36 -18.48 10.38
N VAL A 192 5.86 -17.59 9.49
CA VAL A 192 5.70 -17.94 8.07
C VAL A 192 7.04 -18.18 7.41
N GLU A 193 7.13 -19.18 6.52
CA GLU A 193 8.32 -19.43 5.72
C GLU A 193 8.54 -18.31 4.70
N LEU A 194 9.73 -17.70 4.73
CA LEU A 194 10.10 -16.54 3.93
C LEU A 194 10.83 -16.92 2.63
N ALA A 195 11.32 -18.16 2.52
CA ALA A 195 12.07 -18.65 1.36
C ALA A 195 11.30 -18.54 0.04
N TYR A 196 9.95 -18.54 0.10
CA TYR A 196 9.08 -18.39 -1.07
C TYR A 196 9.13 -17.01 -1.73
N PHE A 197 9.63 -15.98 -1.04
CA PHE A 197 9.54 -14.57 -1.46
C PHE A 197 10.90 -13.94 -1.84
N HIS A 198 12.00 -14.70 -1.74
CA HIS A 198 13.37 -14.18 -1.88
C HIS A 198 14.08 -14.45 -3.20
N ASN A 199 13.65 -15.47 -3.95
CA ASN A 199 14.26 -15.77 -5.23
C ASN A 199 13.63 -14.89 -6.32
N ALA A 200 14.26 -13.75 -6.58
CA ALA A 200 14.04 -12.96 -7.80
C ALA A 200 14.47 -13.70 -9.09
N GLU A 201 15.02 -14.92 -8.95
CA GLU A 201 15.26 -15.92 -9.99
C GLU A 201 14.45 -17.19 -9.74
N GLN A 202 13.20 -17.09 -9.26
CA GLN A 202 12.31 -18.24 -9.45
C GLN A 202 12.15 -18.45 -10.96
N PRO A 203 12.34 -19.67 -11.50
CA PRO A 203 11.98 -19.95 -12.87
C PRO A 203 10.54 -19.46 -13.06
N ARG A 204 10.28 -18.75 -14.17
CA ARG A 204 8.90 -18.45 -14.59
C ARG A 204 8.09 -19.73 -14.32
N PRO A 205 6.99 -19.68 -13.57
CA PRO A 205 6.24 -20.89 -13.26
C PRO A 205 6.06 -21.64 -14.57
N GLU A 206 6.61 -22.86 -14.62
CA GLU A 206 6.43 -23.78 -15.75
C GLU A 206 4.97 -23.69 -16.15
N LYS A 207 4.73 -23.45 -17.44
CA LYS A 207 3.42 -23.11 -18.03
C LYS A 207 2.31 -23.78 -17.22
N ILE A 208 1.65 -23.01 -16.36
CA ILE A 208 0.55 -23.53 -15.56
C ILE A 208 -0.55 -23.83 -16.57
N THR A 209 -0.78 -25.11 -16.84
CA THR A 209 -1.81 -25.53 -17.79
C THR A 209 -3.14 -25.56 -17.06
N GLU A 210 -4.15 -25.01 -17.73
CA GLU A 210 -5.49 -25.04 -17.21
C GLU A 210 -6.08 -26.43 -17.47
N VAL A 211 -6.60 -27.09 -16.42
CA VAL A 211 -7.24 -28.40 -16.57
C VAL A 211 -8.72 -28.23 -16.96
N ALA A 212 -9.21 -29.08 -17.89
CA ALA A 212 -10.58 -29.03 -18.39
C ALA A 212 -11.64 -29.41 -17.32
N ALA A 213 -11.23 -30.19 -16.32
CA ALA A 213 -12.07 -30.61 -15.20
C ALA A 213 -11.25 -30.67 -13.90
N CYS A 214 -11.93 -30.59 -12.76
CA CYS A 214 -11.32 -30.74 -11.47
C CYS A 214 -10.66 -32.13 -11.33
N PRO A 215 -9.37 -32.22 -10.93
CA PRO A 215 -8.67 -33.50 -10.80
C PRO A 215 -9.16 -34.35 -9.61
N VAL A 216 -9.89 -33.74 -8.67
CA VAL A 216 -10.36 -34.40 -7.44
C VAL A 216 -11.80 -34.91 -7.59
N CYS A 217 -12.70 -34.09 -8.12
CA CYS A 217 -14.12 -34.41 -8.17
C CYS A 217 -14.70 -34.43 -9.59
N HIS A 218 -13.84 -34.35 -10.61
CA HIS A 218 -14.15 -34.40 -12.04
C HIS A 218 -15.21 -33.41 -12.52
N THR A 219 -15.50 -32.38 -11.72
CA THR A 219 -16.45 -31.34 -12.10
C THR A 219 -15.85 -30.47 -13.20
N PRO A 220 -16.58 -30.19 -14.30
CA PRO A 220 -16.10 -29.34 -15.38
C PRO A 220 -15.63 -27.98 -14.88
N ARG A 221 -14.56 -27.45 -15.49
CA ARG A 221 -14.04 -26.14 -15.12
C ARG A 221 -15.06 -25.05 -15.41
N GLN A 222 -15.21 -24.15 -14.44
CA GLN A 222 -15.98 -22.93 -14.61
C GLN A 222 -15.03 -21.82 -15.09
N ILE A 223 -15.44 -21.10 -16.14
CA ILE A 223 -14.62 -20.09 -16.80
C ILE A 223 -14.19 -19.00 -15.80
N GLY A 224 -12.90 -18.63 -15.82
CA GLY A 224 -12.35 -17.57 -14.97
C GLY A 224 -12.13 -17.95 -13.50
N LYS A 225 -12.31 -19.23 -13.12
CA LYS A 225 -12.03 -19.73 -11.77
C LYS A 225 -10.72 -20.53 -11.75
N ASN A 226 -9.92 -20.29 -10.70
CA ASN A 226 -8.65 -20.99 -10.44
C ASN A 226 -8.81 -22.16 -9.45
N TYR A 227 -10.03 -22.39 -8.96
CA TYR A 227 -10.38 -23.43 -8.00
C TYR A 227 -11.77 -24.00 -8.30
N CYS A 228 -12.02 -25.24 -7.90
CA CYS A 228 -13.29 -25.90 -8.07
C CYS A 228 -14.32 -25.38 -7.06
N LEU A 229 -15.47 -24.89 -7.51
CA LEU A 229 -16.54 -24.47 -6.60
C LEU A 229 -17.20 -25.63 -5.85
N LYS A 230 -17.02 -26.87 -6.30
CA LYS A 230 -17.62 -28.06 -5.66
C LYS A 230 -16.78 -28.60 -4.50
N CYS A 231 -15.46 -28.69 -4.67
CA CYS A 231 -14.57 -29.32 -3.67
C CYS A 231 -13.40 -28.43 -3.21
N GLY A 232 -13.26 -27.22 -3.74
CA GLY A 232 -12.18 -26.30 -3.37
C GLY A 232 -10.80 -26.61 -3.97
N ALA A 233 -10.63 -27.74 -4.69
CA ALA A 233 -9.34 -28.11 -5.28
C ALA A 233 -8.87 -27.11 -6.35
N SER A 234 -7.56 -26.89 -6.42
CA SER A 234 -6.93 -26.05 -7.46
C SER A 234 -7.21 -26.60 -8.86
N LEU A 235 -7.57 -25.71 -9.79
CA LEU A 235 -7.70 -26.01 -11.24
C LEU A 235 -6.45 -25.58 -12.02
N LEU A 236 -5.39 -25.24 -11.30
CA LEU A 236 -4.08 -24.90 -11.85
C LEU A 236 -3.12 -26.04 -11.53
N GLN A 237 -2.51 -26.64 -12.56
CA GLN A 237 -1.47 -27.65 -12.39
C GLN A 237 -0.15 -27.16 -12.99
N LYS A 238 0.96 -27.56 -12.37
CA LYS A 238 2.29 -27.38 -12.96
C LYS A 238 2.35 -28.25 -14.22
N GLY A 239 2.62 -27.63 -15.36
CA GLY A 239 2.83 -28.31 -16.63
C GLY A 239 4.22 -28.92 -16.72
#